data_AF-A0A7C1UJ28-F1
#
_entry.id   AF-A0A7C1UJ28-F1
#
_cell.length_a   1.000
_cell.length_b   1.000
_cell.length_c   1.000
_cell.angle_alpha   90.00
_cell.angle_beta   90.00
_cell.angle_gamma   90.00
#
_symmetry.space_group_name_H-M   'P 1'
#
loop_
_entity.id
_entity.type
_entity.pdbx_description
1 polymer ?
#
loop_
_entity_poly.entity_id
_entity_poly.type
_entity_poly.pdbx_seq_one_letter_code
_entity_poly.pdbx_strand_id
1 'polypeptide(L)'
;RTRGYAKTAARGYDVNAFVEKLAAAGYVAIAPIRKALKNAPLKKAIAGGVAISNGAIDYLKGRPDVNAERIGVMGFSEGGLITVWTALRRDDLAAVVLMSPAVMGGAGNWNLNRATRKDYLNHITAPVMLTMGKNDIKGIKKTVFTRLIPNMEALGKDFSYRTDYPGNHAWFAKPRKEYFNDILDFLNDKLNP
;
A
#
# COMPACT_ATOMS: atom_id res chain seq x y z
N ARG A 1 -19.46 9.71 7.78
CA ARG A 1 -17.98 9.53 7.80
C ARG A 1 -17.49 8.53 8.87
N THR A 2 -18.01 8.53 10.10
CA THR A 2 -17.43 7.81 11.28
C THR A 2 -17.48 6.27 11.28
N ARG A 3 -18.48 5.62 10.67
CA ARG A 3 -18.67 4.15 10.82
C ARG A 3 -17.58 3.26 10.20
N GLY A 4 -16.83 3.76 9.22
CA GLY A 4 -15.73 3.01 8.60
C GLY A 4 -14.50 2.99 9.49
N TYR A 5 -14.02 4.18 9.85
CA TYR A 5 -12.87 4.38 10.75
C TYR A 5 -13.06 3.75 12.13
N ALA A 6 -14.22 3.93 12.77
CA ALA A 6 -14.49 3.37 14.08
C ALA A 6 -14.38 1.83 14.12
N LYS A 7 -14.76 1.14 13.03
CA LYS A 7 -14.64 -0.32 12.93
C LYS A 7 -13.21 -0.79 12.68
N THR A 8 -12.47 -0.03 11.89
CA THR A 8 -11.05 -0.26 11.64
C THR A 8 -10.25 -0.06 12.94
N ALA A 9 -10.57 1.00 13.70
CA ALA A 9 -10.03 1.25 15.04
C ALA A 9 -10.37 0.13 16.04
N ALA A 10 -11.61 -0.38 16.03
CA ALA A 10 -12.00 -1.54 16.84
C ALA A 10 -11.22 -2.82 16.51
N ARG A 11 -10.61 -2.91 15.31
CA ARG A 11 -9.70 -4.00 14.90
C ARG A 11 -8.22 -3.69 15.19
N GLY A 12 -7.94 -2.60 15.89
CA GLY A 12 -6.58 -2.17 16.28
C GLY A 12 -5.86 -1.30 15.25
N TYR A 13 -6.50 -0.93 14.14
CA TYR A 13 -5.89 -0.11 13.09
C TYR A 13 -6.08 1.38 13.36
N ASP A 14 -5.00 2.15 13.23
CA ASP A 14 -5.03 3.59 13.43
C ASP A 14 -4.79 4.36 12.13
N VAL A 15 -5.82 4.38 11.28
CA VAL A 15 -5.75 5.05 9.96
C VAL A 15 -5.62 6.57 10.12
N ASN A 16 -6.19 7.16 11.19
CA ASN A 16 -6.04 8.58 11.45
C ASN A 16 -4.59 8.93 11.76
N ALA A 17 -3.91 8.15 12.62
CA ALA A 17 -2.50 8.38 12.92
C ALA A 17 -1.60 8.30 11.68
N PHE A 18 -1.92 7.46 10.69
CA PHE A 18 -1.19 7.45 9.41
C PHE A 18 -1.34 8.77 8.65
N VAL A 19 -2.58 9.26 8.51
CA VAL A 19 -2.87 10.53 7.84
C VAL A 19 -2.24 11.70 8.59
N GLU A 20 -2.36 11.74 9.91
CA GLU A 20 -1.79 12.78 10.76
C GLU A 20 -0.27 12.83 10.67
N LYS A 21 0.42 11.69 10.64
CA LYS A 21 1.87 11.66 10.47
C LYS A 21 2.33 12.11 9.09
N LEU A 22 1.60 11.75 8.03
CA LEU A 22 1.88 12.27 6.69
C LEU A 22 1.66 13.78 6.63
N ALA A 23 0.56 14.27 7.20
CA ALA A 23 0.27 15.71 7.28
C ALA A 23 1.34 16.47 8.08
N ALA A 24 1.78 15.93 9.22
CA ALA A 24 2.86 16.49 10.02
C ALA A 24 4.21 16.50 9.29
N ALA A 25 4.39 15.61 8.30
CA ALA A 25 5.56 15.58 7.42
C ALA A 25 5.39 16.46 6.15
N GLY A 26 4.31 17.24 6.05
CA GLY A 26 4.08 18.19 4.95
C GLY A 26 3.29 17.66 3.76
N TYR A 27 2.75 16.44 3.84
CA TYR A 27 1.97 15.83 2.76
C TYR A 27 0.47 16.14 2.87
N VAL A 28 -0.19 16.36 1.73
CA VAL A 28 -1.65 16.28 1.65
C VAL A 28 -2.06 14.80 1.58
N ALA A 29 -2.57 14.25 2.69
CA ALA A 29 -2.94 12.84 2.78
C ALA A 29 -4.45 12.62 2.90
N ILE A 30 -4.98 11.63 2.18
CA ILE A 30 -6.35 11.15 2.36
C ILE A 30 -6.36 9.63 2.51
N ALA A 31 -7.22 9.14 3.40
CA ALA A 31 -7.55 7.73 3.50
C ALA A 31 -9.02 7.52 3.06
N PRO A 32 -9.27 6.92 1.88
CA PRO A 32 -10.63 6.77 1.39
C PRO A 32 -11.39 5.65 2.13
N ILE A 33 -12.66 5.88 2.43
CA ILE A 33 -13.52 4.93 3.16
C ILE A 33 -14.20 3.96 2.18
N ARG A 34 -13.94 2.67 2.35
CA ARG A 34 -14.44 1.60 1.46
C ARG A 34 -15.83 1.04 1.84
N LYS A 35 -16.73 1.88 2.39
CA LYS A 35 -18.00 1.43 3.02
C LYS A 35 -18.90 0.60 2.09
N ALA A 36 -18.88 0.87 0.79
CA ALA A 36 -19.70 0.16 -0.21
C ALA A 36 -19.35 -1.34 -0.37
N LEU A 37 -18.25 -1.81 0.22
CA LEU A 37 -17.70 -3.15 -0.04
C LEU A 37 -17.87 -4.13 1.14
N LYS A 38 -18.54 -3.71 2.22
CA LYS A 38 -18.54 -4.41 3.52
C LYS A 38 -18.98 -5.88 3.48
N ASN A 39 -19.83 -6.26 2.53
CA ASN A 39 -20.32 -7.63 2.36
C ASN A 39 -20.11 -8.15 0.93
N ALA A 40 -19.27 -7.47 0.14
CA ALA A 40 -19.00 -7.89 -1.22
C ALA A 40 -18.13 -9.17 -1.20
N PRO A 41 -18.29 -10.08 -2.17
CA PRO A 41 -17.33 -11.14 -2.42
C PRO A 41 -15.91 -10.58 -2.49
N LEU A 42 -14.93 -11.30 -1.96
CA LEU A 42 -13.57 -10.80 -1.78
C LEU A 42 -12.98 -10.21 -3.06
N LYS A 43 -13.17 -10.89 -4.20
CA LYS A 43 -12.79 -10.40 -5.54
C LYS A 43 -13.35 -8.99 -5.82
N LYS A 44 -14.64 -8.76 -5.55
CA LYS A 44 -15.30 -7.46 -5.73
C LYS A 44 -14.81 -6.43 -4.72
N ALA A 45 -14.49 -6.84 -3.49
CA ALA A 45 -13.94 -5.95 -2.47
C ALA A 45 -12.53 -5.44 -2.85
N ILE A 46 -11.66 -6.29 -3.40
CA ILE A 46 -10.33 -5.86 -3.87
C ILE A 46 -10.45 -4.97 -5.11
N ALA A 47 -11.20 -5.40 -6.13
CA ALA A 47 -11.40 -4.60 -7.34
C ALA A 47 -12.03 -3.22 -7.04
N GLY A 48 -13.05 -3.18 -6.17
CA GLY A 48 -13.67 -1.94 -5.71
C GLY A 48 -12.71 -1.09 -4.87
N GLY A 49 -11.84 -1.72 -4.09
CA GLY A 49 -10.76 -1.02 -3.36
C GLY A 49 -9.83 -0.29 -4.32
N VAL A 50 -9.41 -0.95 -5.40
CA VAL A 50 -8.56 -0.36 -6.45
C VAL A 50 -9.27 0.81 -7.14
N ALA A 51 -10.55 0.65 -7.49
CA ALA A 51 -11.33 1.73 -8.09
C ALA A 51 -11.44 2.96 -7.16
N ILE A 52 -11.63 2.73 -5.86
CA ILE A 52 -11.67 3.79 -4.84
C ILE A 52 -10.31 4.46 -4.70
N SER A 53 -9.20 3.70 -4.71
CA SER A 53 -7.85 4.24 -4.68
C SER A 53 -7.57 5.10 -5.91
N ASN A 54 -7.95 4.67 -7.11
CA ASN A 54 -7.83 5.46 -8.33
C ASN A 54 -8.60 6.79 -8.23
N GLY A 55 -9.88 6.74 -7.83
CA GLY A 55 -10.66 7.98 -7.66
C GLY A 55 -10.11 8.91 -6.59
N ALA A 56 -9.49 8.38 -5.53
CA ALA A 56 -8.82 9.18 -4.52
C ALA A 56 -7.55 9.87 -5.07
N ILE A 57 -6.77 9.17 -5.90
CA ILE A 57 -5.62 9.75 -6.60
C ILE A 57 -6.07 10.85 -7.55
N ASP A 58 -7.08 10.60 -8.38
CA ASP A 58 -7.59 11.58 -9.35
C ASP A 58 -8.15 12.82 -8.63
N TYR A 59 -8.84 12.62 -7.50
CA TYR A 59 -9.29 13.72 -6.64
C TYR A 59 -8.13 14.55 -6.11
N LEU A 60 -7.05 13.93 -5.62
CA LEU A 60 -5.86 14.66 -5.17
C LEU A 60 -5.20 15.44 -6.31
N LYS A 61 -5.07 14.84 -7.50
CA LYS A 61 -4.49 15.50 -8.68
C LYS A 61 -5.28 16.74 -9.12
N GLY A 62 -6.59 16.76 -8.91
CA GLY A 62 -7.46 17.90 -9.24
C GLY A 62 -7.45 19.04 -8.21
N ARG A 63 -6.72 18.91 -7.10
CA ARG A 63 -6.70 19.94 -6.06
C ARG A 63 -5.61 21.00 -6.33
N PRO A 64 -5.92 22.30 -6.15
CA PRO A 64 -4.96 23.38 -6.39
C PRO A 64 -3.79 23.40 -5.39
N ASP A 65 -3.95 22.77 -4.22
CA ASP A 65 -2.94 22.68 -3.16
C ASP A 65 -2.12 21.37 -3.21
N VAL A 66 -2.21 20.61 -4.31
CA VAL A 66 -1.50 19.34 -4.50
C VAL A 66 -0.73 19.36 -5.82
N ASN A 67 0.55 18.98 -5.78
CA ASN A 67 1.31 18.75 -7.01
C ASN A 67 0.91 17.40 -7.63
N ALA A 68 0.25 17.43 -8.78
CA ALA A 68 -0.29 16.25 -9.47
C ALA A 68 0.79 15.27 -9.98
N GLU A 69 2.03 15.71 -10.13
CA GLU A 69 3.18 14.88 -10.53
C GLU A 69 3.85 14.19 -9.34
N ARG A 70 3.56 14.62 -8.10
CA ARG A 70 4.19 14.13 -6.87
C ARG A 70 3.20 13.34 -6.01
N ILE A 71 2.47 12.40 -6.63
CA ILE A 71 1.49 11.56 -5.94
C ILE A 71 2.07 10.17 -5.61
N GLY A 72 2.07 9.84 -4.32
CA GLY A 72 2.35 8.50 -3.83
C GLY A 72 1.09 7.75 -3.40
N VAL A 73 1.17 6.41 -3.37
CA VAL A 73 0.12 5.54 -2.80
C VAL A 73 0.72 4.55 -1.83
N MET A 74 0.05 4.36 -0.68
CA MET A 74 0.51 3.43 0.35
C MET A 74 -0.63 2.62 0.96
N GLY A 75 -0.33 1.42 1.44
CA GLY A 75 -1.33 0.60 2.12
C GLY A 75 -0.78 -0.58 2.91
N PHE A 76 -1.51 -0.94 3.96
CA PHE A 76 -1.20 -2.05 4.85
C PHE A 76 -2.13 -3.25 4.63
N SER A 77 -1.58 -4.48 4.63
CA SER A 77 -2.35 -5.72 4.56
C SER A 77 -3.20 -5.81 3.29
N GLU A 78 -4.53 -5.93 3.41
CA GLU A 78 -5.46 -5.83 2.29
C GLU A 78 -5.29 -4.50 1.53
N GLY A 79 -4.99 -3.42 2.25
CA GLY A 79 -4.62 -2.14 1.66
C GLY A 79 -3.35 -2.24 0.81
N GLY A 80 -2.34 -2.99 1.26
CA GLY A 80 -1.11 -3.22 0.49
C GLY A 80 -1.35 -4.03 -0.79
N LEU A 81 -2.28 -4.99 -0.76
CA LEU A 81 -2.74 -5.69 -1.97
C LEU A 81 -3.46 -4.74 -2.94
N ILE A 82 -4.32 -3.86 -2.42
CA ILE A 82 -4.99 -2.84 -3.24
C ILE A 82 -3.95 -1.88 -3.83
N THR A 83 -2.94 -1.48 -3.06
CA THR A 83 -1.86 -0.60 -3.48
C THR A 83 -1.07 -1.18 -4.65
N VAL A 84 -0.62 -2.45 -4.58
CA VAL A 84 0.09 -3.06 -5.72
C VAL A 84 -0.79 -3.14 -6.96
N TRP A 85 -2.07 -3.46 -6.82
CA TRP A 85 -2.99 -3.49 -7.96
C TRP A 85 -3.35 -2.11 -8.51
N THR A 86 -3.27 -1.08 -7.68
CA THR A 86 -3.40 0.33 -8.09
C THR A 86 -2.18 0.72 -8.93
N ALA A 87 -0.97 0.44 -8.43
CA ALA A 87 0.28 0.69 -9.14
C ALA A 87 0.39 -0.05 -10.47
N LEU A 88 -0.12 -1.29 -10.55
CA LEU A 88 -0.16 -2.06 -11.79
C LEU A 88 -1.05 -1.45 -12.90
N ARG A 89 -1.83 -0.41 -12.59
CA ARG A 89 -2.78 0.24 -13.50
C ARG A 89 -2.55 1.73 -13.65
N ARG A 90 -1.46 2.24 -13.09
CA ARG A 90 -1.11 3.66 -13.07
C ARG A 90 0.37 3.81 -13.34
N ASP A 91 0.70 4.51 -14.41
CA ASP A 91 2.05 4.90 -14.79
C ASP A 91 2.44 6.29 -14.25
N ASP A 92 1.49 6.97 -13.62
CA ASP A 92 1.54 8.37 -13.20
C ASP A 92 1.71 8.57 -11.68
N LEU A 93 2.20 7.53 -11.00
CA LEU A 93 2.55 7.54 -9.58
C LEU A 93 4.05 7.82 -9.42
N ALA A 94 4.40 8.65 -8.46
CA ALA A 94 5.79 8.95 -8.15
C ALA A 94 6.38 8.04 -7.05
N ALA A 95 5.53 7.38 -6.25
CA ALA A 95 5.98 6.44 -5.22
C ALA A 95 4.91 5.41 -4.83
N VAL A 96 5.32 4.19 -4.49
CA VAL A 96 4.44 3.10 -4.03
C VAL A 96 4.99 2.48 -2.75
N VAL A 97 4.19 2.43 -1.69
CA VAL A 97 4.61 1.82 -0.41
C VAL A 97 3.70 0.64 -0.05
N LEU A 98 4.29 -0.55 0.00
CA LEU A 98 3.64 -1.80 0.35
C LEU A 98 3.98 -2.17 1.79
N MET A 99 3.02 -2.11 2.71
CA MET A 99 3.21 -2.51 4.10
C MET A 99 2.57 -3.89 4.32
N SER A 100 3.36 -4.92 4.58
CA SER A 100 2.91 -6.30 4.83
C SER A 100 1.72 -6.72 3.94
N PRO A 101 1.86 -6.71 2.60
CA PRO A 101 0.72 -6.88 1.69
C PRO A 101 0.08 -8.27 1.85
N ALA A 102 -1.24 -8.31 1.99
CA ALA A 102 -1.97 -9.56 2.22
C ALA A 102 -2.09 -10.41 0.96
N VAL A 103 -1.96 -11.73 1.09
CA VAL A 103 -2.02 -12.65 -0.06
C VAL A 103 -3.43 -12.76 -0.66
N MET A 104 -4.43 -12.96 0.21
CA MET A 104 -5.87 -13.01 -0.12
C MET A 104 -6.21 -13.96 -1.28
N GLY A 105 -5.88 -15.25 -1.15
CA GLY A 105 -6.12 -16.26 -2.21
C GLY A 105 -7.57 -16.33 -2.73
N GLY A 106 -8.56 -16.05 -1.89
CA GLY A 106 -9.98 -15.98 -2.27
C GLY A 106 -10.35 -14.79 -3.17
N ALA A 107 -9.44 -13.87 -3.47
CA ALA A 107 -9.67 -12.73 -4.35
C ALA A 107 -9.61 -13.10 -5.86
N GLY A 108 -9.42 -14.39 -6.19
CA GLY A 108 -9.27 -14.85 -7.57
C GLY A 108 -8.09 -14.17 -8.25
N ASN A 109 -8.26 -13.67 -9.47
CA ASN A 109 -7.19 -12.98 -10.21
C ASN A 109 -6.72 -11.65 -9.59
N TRP A 110 -7.29 -11.23 -8.47
CA TRP A 110 -6.89 -10.03 -7.72
C TRP A 110 -6.03 -10.35 -6.48
N ASN A 111 -5.50 -11.56 -6.34
CA ASN A 111 -4.65 -11.92 -5.20
C ASN A 111 -3.17 -11.50 -5.40
N LEU A 112 -2.38 -11.52 -4.33
CA LEU A 112 -0.97 -11.10 -4.36
C LEU A 112 -0.08 -12.03 -5.19
N ASN A 113 -0.32 -13.35 -5.19
CA ASN A 113 0.46 -14.28 -6.01
C ASN A 113 0.34 -13.96 -7.50
N ARG A 114 -0.80 -13.42 -7.93
CA ARG A 114 -1.01 -12.96 -9.32
C ARG A 114 -0.29 -11.63 -9.55
N ALA A 115 -0.48 -10.65 -8.67
CA ALA A 115 0.15 -9.33 -8.76
C ALA A 115 1.69 -9.40 -8.78
N THR A 116 2.28 -10.41 -8.13
CA THR A 116 3.73 -10.58 -8.01
C THR A 116 4.38 -11.37 -9.15
N ARG A 117 3.64 -11.72 -10.21
CA ARG A 117 4.25 -12.32 -11.40
C ARG A 117 5.02 -11.25 -12.19
N LYS A 118 6.10 -11.64 -12.85
CA LYS A 118 6.96 -10.71 -13.62
C LYS A 118 6.20 -9.92 -14.69
N ASP A 119 5.30 -10.58 -15.42
CA ASP A 119 4.46 -9.95 -16.44
C ASP A 119 3.59 -8.82 -15.86
N TYR A 120 3.13 -8.95 -14.61
CA TYR A 120 2.41 -7.89 -13.93
C TYR A 120 3.37 -6.83 -13.41
N LEU A 121 4.34 -7.21 -12.58
CA LEU A 121 5.26 -6.27 -11.93
C LEU A 121 6.02 -5.39 -12.93
N ASN A 122 6.23 -5.85 -14.16
CA ASN A 122 6.85 -5.05 -15.21
C ASN A 122 6.07 -3.75 -15.52
N HIS A 123 4.76 -3.72 -15.28
CA HIS A 123 3.92 -2.53 -15.49
C HIS A 123 4.07 -1.46 -14.39
N ILE A 124 4.71 -1.77 -13.26
CA ILE A 124 4.97 -0.75 -12.24
C ILE A 124 6.17 0.09 -12.72
N THR A 125 5.94 1.38 -12.95
CA THR A 125 6.95 2.36 -13.36
C THR A 125 7.50 3.15 -12.17
N ALA A 126 6.69 3.35 -11.14
CA ALA A 126 7.06 4.07 -9.94
C ALA A 126 8.07 3.30 -9.07
N PRO A 127 8.97 3.99 -8.36
CA PRO A 127 9.73 3.43 -7.25
C PRO A 127 8.82 2.77 -6.21
N VAL A 128 9.26 1.62 -5.69
CA VAL A 128 8.48 0.83 -4.73
C VAL A 128 9.27 0.62 -3.44
N MET A 129 8.63 0.82 -2.29
CA MET A 129 9.13 0.41 -0.99
C MET A 129 8.28 -0.74 -0.42
N LEU A 130 8.92 -1.78 0.12
CA LEU A 130 8.26 -2.84 0.89
C LEU A 130 8.71 -2.81 2.35
N THR A 131 7.75 -2.76 3.28
CA THR A 131 7.99 -2.95 4.72
C THR A 131 7.28 -4.20 5.21
N MET A 132 7.96 -5.06 5.97
CA MET A 132 7.38 -6.30 6.54
C MET A 132 8.06 -6.66 7.86
N GLY A 133 7.28 -7.23 8.79
CA GLY A 133 7.80 -7.69 10.07
C GLY A 133 8.56 -9.01 9.98
N LYS A 134 9.57 -9.19 10.83
CA LYS A 134 10.31 -10.45 10.96
C LYS A 134 9.37 -11.63 11.26
N ASN A 135 8.34 -11.41 12.07
CA ASN A 135 7.39 -12.43 12.53
C ASN A 135 6.02 -12.31 11.85
N ASP A 136 5.98 -11.80 10.61
CA ASP A 136 4.74 -11.71 9.83
C ASP A 136 4.14 -13.09 9.50
N ILE A 137 2.90 -13.10 9.01
CA ILE A 137 2.12 -14.28 8.64
C ILE A 137 2.91 -15.09 7.60
N LYS A 138 3.06 -16.40 7.85
CA LYS A 138 3.80 -17.36 7.00
C LYS A 138 3.44 -17.25 5.51
N GLY A 139 2.15 -17.10 5.18
CA GLY A 139 1.69 -16.93 3.80
C GLY A 139 2.17 -15.64 3.12
N ILE A 140 2.17 -14.53 3.86
CA ILE A 140 2.70 -13.24 3.38
C ILE A 140 4.21 -13.37 3.15
N LYS A 141 4.94 -13.84 4.16
CA LYS A 141 6.40 -14.08 4.05
C LYS A 141 6.75 -14.96 2.86
N LYS A 142 6.04 -16.09 2.68
CA LYS A 142 6.25 -16.99 1.54
C LYS A 142 6.10 -16.24 0.21
N THR A 143 5.02 -15.49 0.03
CA THR A 143 4.76 -14.74 -1.22
C THR A 143 5.81 -13.65 -1.44
N VAL A 144 6.19 -12.93 -0.38
CA VAL A 144 7.19 -11.88 -0.43
C VAL A 144 8.57 -12.43 -0.84
N PHE A 145 9.07 -13.45 -0.12
CA PHE A 145 10.43 -13.98 -0.34
C PHE A 145 10.55 -14.85 -1.59
N THR A 146 9.47 -15.50 -2.05
CA THR A 146 9.55 -16.40 -3.21
C THR A 146 9.04 -15.77 -4.51
N ARG A 147 8.39 -14.60 -4.45
CA ARG A 147 7.81 -13.94 -5.62
C ARG A 147 8.11 -12.46 -5.67
N LEU A 148 7.61 -11.67 -4.71
CA LEU A 148 7.68 -10.20 -4.83
C LEU A 148 9.12 -9.70 -4.94
N ILE A 149 9.96 -10.00 -3.93
CA ILE A 149 11.36 -9.56 -3.92
C ILE A 149 12.14 -10.07 -5.14
N PRO A 150 12.24 -11.40 -5.38
CA PRO A 150 13.07 -11.90 -6.47
C PRO A 150 12.57 -11.47 -7.86
N ASN A 151 11.27 -11.23 -8.04
CA ASN A 151 10.77 -10.74 -9.34
C ASN A 151 10.98 -9.24 -9.53
N MET A 152 10.89 -8.41 -8.49
CA MET A 152 11.24 -6.99 -8.57
C MET A 152 12.74 -6.81 -8.87
N GLU A 153 13.59 -7.58 -8.18
CA GLU A 153 15.04 -7.60 -8.40
C GLU A 153 15.39 -8.10 -9.81
N ALA A 154 14.80 -9.21 -10.25
CA ALA A 154 15.06 -9.74 -11.60
C ALA A 154 14.56 -8.83 -12.74
N LEU A 155 13.64 -7.91 -12.45
CA LEU A 155 13.16 -6.90 -13.39
C LEU A 155 13.94 -5.59 -13.31
N GLY A 156 14.91 -5.46 -12.38
CA GLY A 156 15.69 -4.24 -12.19
C GLY A 156 14.83 -3.03 -11.78
N LYS A 157 13.75 -3.25 -11.03
CA LYS A 157 12.87 -2.17 -10.57
C LYS A 157 13.57 -1.32 -9.50
N ASP A 158 13.28 -0.02 -9.46
CA ASP A 158 13.62 0.83 -8.30
C ASP A 158 12.80 0.32 -7.11
N PHE A 159 13.43 -0.54 -6.31
CA PHE A 159 12.78 -1.32 -5.27
C PHE A 159 13.63 -1.38 -4.01
N SER A 160 13.15 -0.72 -2.97
CA SER A 160 13.73 -0.74 -1.63
C SER A 160 12.87 -1.62 -0.72
N TYR A 161 13.48 -2.41 0.16
CA TYR A 161 12.71 -3.22 1.09
C TYR A 161 13.40 -3.46 2.41
N ARG A 162 12.58 -3.63 3.45
CA ARG A 162 13.02 -4.10 4.76
C ARG A 162 11.98 -5.06 5.34
N THR A 163 12.43 -6.28 5.64
CA THR A 163 11.56 -7.42 6.01
C THR A 163 11.83 -7.97 7.40
N ASP A 164 12.63 -7.27 8.20
CA ASP A 164 13.11 -7.69 9.51
C ASP A 164 12.66 -6.75 10.63
N TYR A 165 11.72 -5.83 10.37
CA TYR A 165 11.16 -4.96 11.41
C TYR A 165 10.63 -5.79 12.59
N PRO A 166 10.63 -5.24 13.82
CA PRO A 166 10.04 -5.91 14.95
C PRO A 166 8.57 -6.29 14.73
N GLY A 167 8.10 -7.32 15.45
CA GLY A 167 6.69 -7.66 15.51
C GLY A 167 6.15 -8.52 14.37
N ASN A 168 4.84 -8.73 14.43
CA ASN A 168 4.06 -9.55 13.50
C ASN A 168 3.16 -8.66 12.62
N HIS A 169 2.30 -9.26 11.81
CA HIS A 169 1.39 -8.55 10.91
C HIS A 169 0.63 -7.39 11.59
N ALA A 170 0.05 -7.62 12.78
CA ALA A 170 -0.73 -6.62 13.50
C ALA A 170 0.12 -5.44 14.02
N TRP A 171 1.44 -5.61 14.12
CA TRP A 171 2.35 -4.55 14.56
C TRP A 171 2.34 -3.34 13.62
N PHE A 172 2.06 -3.57 12.33
CA PHE A 172 1.92 -2.56 11.27
C PHE A 172 0.55 -1.89 11.21
N ALA A 173 -0.41 -2.28 12.06
CA ALA A 173 -1.75 -1.69 12.07
C ALA A 173 -1.77 -0.20 12.51
N LYS A 174 -0.66 0.28 13.10
CA LYS A 174 -0.47 1.66 13.54
C LYS A 174 0.92 2.13 13.11
N PRO A 175 1.12 3.41 12.79
CA PRO A 175 2.44 3.92 12.45
C PRO A 175 3.36 3.87 13.68
N ARG A 176 4.59 3.40 13.48
CA ARG A 176 5.63 3.34 14.51
C ARG A 176 6.91 3.94 13.97
N LYS A 177 7.67 4.61 14.82
CA LYS A 177 8.86 5.38 14.40
C LYS A 177 9.83 4.51 13.59
N GLU A 178 10.01 3.27 14.02
CA GLU A 178 10.98 2.32 13.48
C GLU A 178 10.80 2.03 11.98
N TYR A 179 9.57 1.96 11.48
CA TYR A 179 9.33 1.71 10.05
C TYR A 179 8.73 2.92 9.34
N PHE A 180 8.03 3.79 10.06
CA PHE A 180 7.37 4.93 9.45
C PHE A 180 8.37 6.03 9.10
N ASN A 181 9.49 6.14 9.82
CA ASN A 181 10.58 7.02 9.41
C ASN A 181 11.18 6.57 8.07
N ASP A 182 11.49 5.29 7.90
CA ASP A 182 11.99 4.75 6.63
C ASP A 182 10.99 5.01 5.47
N ILE A 183 9.68 4.95 5.74
CA ILE A 183 8.65 5.32 4.77
C ILE A 183 8.71 6.82 4.45
N LEU A 184 8.85 7.69 5.44
CA LEU A 184 8.94 9.13 5.21
C LEU A 184 10.22 9.50 4.44
N ASP A 185 11.34 8.88 4.75
CA ASP A 185 12.61 9.08 4.05
C ASP A 185 12.47 8.67 2.58
N PHE A 186 11.86 7.50 2.32
CA PHE A 186 11.55 7.06 0.96
C PHE A 186 10.59 8.03 0.24
N LEU A 187 9.52 8.48 0.88
CA LEU A 187 8.59 9.42 0.27
C LEU A 187 9.26 10.78 0.01
N ASN A 188 10.13 11.26 0.90
CA ASN A 188 10.86 12.50 0.71
C ASN A 188 11.82 12.39 -0.48
N ASP A 189 12.55 11.30 -0.60
CA ASP A 189 13.45 11.01 -1.73
C ASP A 189 12.68 10.98 -3.07
N LYS A 190 11.53 10.31 -3.11
CA LYS A 190 10.81 10.06 -4.37
C LYS A 190 9.79 11.12 -4.76
N LEU A 191 9.20 11.83 -3.79
CA LEU A 191 8.19 12.86 -4.03
C LEU A 191 8.77 14.28 -3.96
N ASN A 192 9.93 14.48 -3.32
CA ASN A 192 10.59 15.79 -3.26
C ASN A 192 12.00 15.83 -3.87
N PRO A 193 12.23 15.27 -5.08
CA PRO A 193 13.49 15.45 -5.77
C PRO A 193 13.68 16.88 -6.27
#